data_AF-A0A2S3V533-F1
#
_entry.id   AF-A0A2S3V533-F1
#
_cell.length_a   1.000
_cell.length_b   1.000
_cell.length_c   1.000
_cell.angle_alpha   90.00
_cell.angle_beta   90.00
_cell.angle_gamma   90.00
#
_symmetry.space_group_name_H-M   'P 1'
#
loop_
_entity.id
_entity.type
_entity.pdbx_description
1 polymer ?
#
loop_
_entity_poly.entity_id
_entity_poly.type
_entity_poly.pdbx_seq_one_letter_code
_entity_poly.pdbx_strand_id
1 'polypeptide(L)'
;MRRANVISGAVLTVFSLVMLFVIIPWQIDPAPKGMISTRLVPNLMMIAIAAMSVVLIVTNLKSANGATDPSPLTLADLRVVLRIGGLFAAVIALYLLIGPLPAGFALVFGGLLLLGERRPVMLAGMPVLLLTALWLLFYKVLGTAIV
;
A
#
# COMPACT_ATOMS: atom_id res chain seq x y z
N MET A 1 -12.45 -10.32 20.72
CA MET A 1 -11.21 -10.15 19.92
C MET A 1 -10.76 -11.38 19.12
N ARG A 2 -11.29 -12.60 19.35
CA ARG A 2 -10.77 -13.82 18.67
C ARG A 2 -11.15 -13.90 17.19
N ARG A 3 -12.40 -13.58 16.85
CA ARG A 3 -12.85 -13.46 15.46
C ARG A 3 -12.01 -12.42 14.70
N ALA A 4 -11.64 -11.32 15.36
CA ALA A 4 -10.71 -10.34 14.82
C ALA A 4 -9.35 -10.97 14.50
N ASN A 5 -8.76 -11.73 15.42
CA ASN A 5 -7.48 -12.41 15.18
C ASN A 5 -7.54 -13.42 14.02
N VAL A 6 -8.62 -14.20 13.93
CA VAL A 6 -8.79 -15.17 12.84
C VAL A 6 -8.99 -14.45 11.50
N ILE A 7 -9.81 -13.39 11.45
CA ILE A 7 -10.05 -12.61 10.24
C ILE A 7 -8.77 -11.87 9.82
N SER A 8 -8.08 -11.21 10.75
CA SER A 8 -6.79 -10.55 10.49
C SER A 8 -5.75 -11.56 10.01
N GLY A 9 -5.68 -12.73 10.65
CA GLY A 9 -4.84 -13.84 10.20
C GLY A 9 -5.17 -14.25 8.77
N ALA A 10 -6.44 -14.50 8.46
CA ALA A 10 -6.88 -14.89 7.12
C ALA A 10 -6.56 -13.82 6.06
N VAL A 11 -6.82 -12.55 6.37
CA VAL A 11 -6.48 -11.42 5.49
C VAL A 11 -4.98 -11.34 5.25
N LEU A 12 -4.16 -11.47 6.30
CA LEU A 12 -2.70 -11.47 6.18
C LEU A 12 -2.19 -12.69 5.40
N THR A 13 -2.81 -13.86 5.55
CA THR A 13 -2.47 -15.05 4.75
C THR A 13 -2.76 -14.80 3.28
N VAL A 14 -3.96 -14.32 2.92
CA VAL A 14 -4.30 -14.01 1.52
C VAL A 14 -3.37 -12.94 0.96
N PHE A 15 -3.15 -11.85 1.71
CA PHE A 15 -2.26 -10.77 1.31
C PHE A 15 -0.82 -11.24 1.06
N SER A 16 -0.28 -12.08 1.95
CA SER A 16 1.08 -12.62 1.81
C SER A 16 1.21 -13.57 0.61
N LEU A 17 0.20 -14.38 0.34
CA LEU A 17 0.17 -15.23 -0.85
C LEU A 17 0.11 -14.40 -2.14
N VAL A 18 -0.75 -13.37 -2.19
CA VAL A 18 -0.83 -12.45 -3.35
C VAL A 18 0.52 -11.75 -3.57
N MET A 19 1.17 -11.29 -2.50
CA MET A 19 2.50 -10.69 -2.61
C MET A 19 3.54 -11.67 -3.16
N LEU A 20 3.61 -12.89 -2.62
CA LEU A 20 4.60 -13.90 -3.01
C LEU A 20 4.43 -14.38 -4.45
N PHE A 21 3.19 -14.60 -4.88
CA PHE A 21 2.92 -15.25 -6.17
C PHE A 21 2.58 -14.28 -7.30
N VAL A 22 2.12 -13.06 -6.99
CA VAL A 22 1.68 -12.09 -8.00
C VAL A 22 2.56 -10.84 -7.99
N ILE A 23 2.64 -10.13 -6.86
CA ILE A 23 3.25 -8.78 -6.85
C ILE A 23 4.78 -8.83 -6.93
N ILE A 24 5.45 -9.61 -6.08
CA ILE A 24 6.92 -9.69 -6.06
C ILE A 24 7.48 -10.20 -7.40
N PRO A 25 6.94 -11.30 -8.00
CA PRO A 25 7.45 -11.78 -9.28
C PRO A 25 7.22 -10.79 -10.43
N TRP A 26 6.13 -10.02 -10.38
CA TRP A 26 5.74 -9.09 -11.44
C TRP A 26 6.45 -7.74 -11.35
N GLN A 27 6.70 -7.23 -10.14
CA GLN A 27 7.22 -5.86 -9.95
C GLN A 27 8.71 -5.77 -9.59
N ILE A 28 9.34 -6.85 -9.14
CA ILE A 28 10.75 -6.82 -8.76
C ILE A 28 11.55 -7.58 -9.82
N ASP A 29 12.46 -6.93 -10.52
CA ASP A 29 13.29 -7.61 -11.52
C ASP A 29 14.25 -8.64 -10.90
N PRO A 30 14.56 -9.74 -11.61
CA PRO A 30 15.56 -10.70 -11.17
C PRO A 30 16.94 -10.04 -11.16
N ALA A 31 17.74 -10.35 -10.12
CA ALA A 31 19.10 -9.84 -10.04
C ALA A 31 19.99 -10.43 -11.16
N PRO A 32 21.02 -9.69 -11.62
CA PRO A 32 22.03 -10.21 -12.54
C PRO A 32 22.69 -11.49 -12.02
N LYS A 33 23.11 -12.37 -12.94
CA LYS A 33 23.80 -13.63 -12.60
C LYS A 33 25.02 -13.34 -11.72
N GLY A 34 25.13 -14.05 -10.60
CA GLY A 34 26.24 -13.91 -9.64
C GLY A 34 25.96 -12.95 -8.48
N MET A 35 24.81 -12.28 -8.46
CA MET A 35 24.38 -11.44 -7.32
C MET A 35 23.25 -12.10 -6.53
N ILE A 36 23.11 -11.71 -5.26
CA ILE A 36 21.97 -12.11 -4.44
C ILE A 36 20.69 -11.53 -5.05
N SER A 37 19.64 -12.34 -5.12
CA SER A 37 18.35 -11.92 -5.65
C SER A 37 17.77 -10.75 -4.83
N THR A 38 17.41 -9.68 -5.53
CA THR A 38 16.65 -8.53 -5.00
C THR A 38 15.30 -8.94 -4.42
N ARG A 39 14.75 -10.08 -4.86
CA ARG A 39 13.50 -10.67 -4.36
C ARG A 39 13.66 -11.42 -3.04
N LEU A 40 14.89 -11.73 -2.61
CA LEU A 40 15.13 -12.62 -1.47
C LEU A 40 14.58 -12.07 -0.16
N VAL A 41 14.90 -10.81 0.18
CA VAL A 41 14.42 -10.17 1.41
C VAL A 41 12.89 -10.01 1.41
N PRO A 42 12.25 -9.45 0.35
CA PRO A 42 10.80 -9.41 0.25
C PRO A 42 10.13 -10.79 0.42
N ASN A 43 10.66 -11.82 -0.25
CA ASN A 43 10.11 -13.17 -0.16
C ASN A 43 10.21 -13.73 1.26
N LEU A 44 11.35 -13.60 1.93
CA LEU A 44 11.52 -14.07 3.31
C LEU A 44 10.56 -13.40 4.27
N MET A 45 10.37 -12.08 4.15
CA MET A 45 9.42 -11.34 4.99
C MET A 45 7.99 -11.80 4.76
N MET A 46 7.57 -11.96 3.49
CA MET A 46 6.21 -12.42 3.21
C MET A 46 5.98 -13.88 3.61
N ILE A 47 6.98 -14.75 3.51
CA ILE A 47 6.91 -16.13 4.03
C ILE A 47 6.76 -16.11 5.56
N ALA A 48 7.52 -15.28 6.27
CA ALA A 48 7.42 -15.16 7.72
C ALA A 48 6.03 -14.67 8.14
N ILE A 49 5.50 -13.63 7.48
CA ILE A 49 4.14 -13.12 7.71
C ILE A 49 3.11 -14.21 7.42
N ALA A 50 3.24 -14.96 6.32
CA ALA A 50 2.36 -16.07 5.99
C ALA A 50 2.35 -17.12 7.10
N ALA A 51 3.53 -17.57 7.54
CA ALA A 51 3.67 -18.55 8.61
C ALA A 51 3.03 -18.07 9.93
N MET A 52 3.34 -16.84 10.36
CA MET A 52 2.78 -16.28 11.59
C MET A 52 1.26 -16.08 11.49
N SER A 53 0.74 -15.70 10.32
CA SER A 53 -0.70 -15.54 10.10
C SER A 53 -1.44 -16.88 10.21
N VAL A 54 -0.87 -17.97 9.69
CA VAL A 54 -1.43 -19.33 9.84
C VAL A 54 -1.39 -19.76 11.30
N VAL A 55 -0.29 -19.53 12.01
CA VAL A 55 -0.19 -19.82 13.45
C VAL A 55 -1.26 -19.04 14.23
N LEU A 56 -1.48 -17.77 13.91
CA LEU A 56 -2.51 -16.94 14.52
C LEU A 56 -3.92 -17.52 14.29
N ILE A 57 -4.23 -17.97 13.08
CA ILE A 57 -5.51 -18.62 12.75
C ILE A 57 -5.69 -19.91 13.56
N VAL A 58 -4.71 -20.82 13.51
CA VAL A 58 -4.79 -22.14 14.15
C VAL A 58 -4.92 -22.04 15.67
N THR A 59 -4.16 -21.14 16.30
CA THR A 59 -4.19 -20.94 17.76
C THR A 59 -5.52 -20.33 18.23
N ASN A 60 -6.13 -19.45 17.44
CA ASN A 60 -7.40 -18.80 17.81
C ASN A 60 -8.64 -19.63 17.42
N LEU A 61 -8.54 -20.54 16.45
CA LEU A 61 -9.60 -21.50 16.09
C LEU A 61 -9.84 -22.56 17.17
N LYS A 62 -8.77 -23.04 17.84
CA LYS A 62 -8.88 -24.11 18.85
C LYS A 62 -9.57 -23.70 20.15
N SER A 63 -9.80 -22.40 20.37
CA SER A 63 -10.39 -21.85 21.61
C SER A 63 -11.91 -21.59 21.48
N ALA A 64 -12.61 -22.28 20.57
CA ALA A 64 -13.95 -21.92 20.08
C ALA A 64 -15.16 -22.26 20.99
N ASN A 65 -15.03 -22.17 22.32
CA ASN A 65 -16.19 -22.28 23.22
C ASN A 65 -16.71 -20.88 23.61
N GLY A 66 -17.80 -20.46 22.96
CA GLY A 66 -18.83 -19.58 23.51
C GLY A 66 -18.51 -18.10 23.72
N ALA A 67 -18.58 -17.28 22.67
CA ALA A 67 -19.03 -15.87 22.77
C ALA A 67 -19.25 -15.27 21.38
N THR A 68 -20.43 -14.66 21.17
CA THR A 68 -20.77 -13.84 19.99
C THR A 68 -20.09 -12.47 20.11
N ASP A 69 -18.79 -12.43 19.78
CA ASP A 69 -18.04 -11.18 19.66
C ASP A 69 -18.61 -10.32 18.50
N PRO A 70 -18.69 -8.99 18.64
CA PRO A 70 -19.07 -8.07 17.57
C PRO A 70 -18.12 -8.19 16.36
N SER A 71 -18.65 -7.88 15.16
CA SER A 71 -17.89 -7.97 13.91
C SER A 71 -16.65 -7.06 13.96
N PRO A 72 -15.45 -7.57 13.66
CA PRO A 72 -14.21 -6.80 13.73
C PRO A 72 -14.00 -5.85 12.54
N LEU A 73 -14.79 -6.01 11.46
CA LEU A 73 -14.81 -5.12 10.32
C LEU A 73 -16.18 -4.46 10.26
N THR A 74 -16.19 -3.13 10.24
CA THR A 74 -17.41 -2.36 10.04
C THR A 74 -17.52 -1.89 8.59
N LEU A 75 -18.74 -1.59 8.13
CA LEU A 75 -18.96 -0.98 6.81
C LEU A 75 -18.29 0.39 6.67
N ALA A 76 -18.05 1.09 7.79
CA ALA A 76 -17.32 2.34 7.79
C ALA A 76 -15.85 2.12 7.42
N ASP A 77 -15.22 1.09 7.98
CA ASP A 77 -13.82 0.74 7.68
C ASP A 77 -13.67 0.35 6.21
N LEU A 78 -14.59 -0.46 5.68
CA LEU A 78 -14.57 -0.86 4.28
C LEU A 78 -14.72 0.36 3.34
N ARG A 79 -15.53 1.34 3.72
CA ARG A 79 -15.69 2.58 2.95
C ARG A 79 -14.40 3.42 2.93
N VAL A 80 -13.64 3.44 4.03
CA VAL A 80 -12.35 4.14 4.10
C VAL A 80 -11.34 3.43 3.19
N VAL A 81 -11.22 2.11 3.28
CA VAL A 81 -10.35 1.31 2.41
C VAL A 81 -10.70 1.54 0.94
N LEU A 82 -11.99 1.53 0.59
CA LEU A 82 -12.45 1.75 -0.77
C LEU A 82 -12.13 3.17 -1.27
N ARG A 83 -12.24 4.19 -0.42
CA ARG A 83 -11.89 5.57 -0.79
C ARG A 83 -10.39 5.74 -1.05
N ILE A 84 -9.56 5.16 -0.19
CA ILE A 84 -8.10 5.18 -0.36
C ILE A 84 -7.72 4.40 -1.62
N GLY A 85 -8.23 3.18 -1.77
CA GLY A 85 -8.01 2.35 -2.96
C GLY A 85 -8.48 3.03 -4.25
N GLY A 86 -9.64 3.70 -4.21
CA GLY A 86 -10.17 4.48 -5.32
C GLY A 86 -9.29 5.66 -5.71
N LEU A 87 -8.72 6.38 -4.73
CA LEU A 87 -7.74 7.43 -5.01
C LEU A 87 -6.50 6.87 -5.70
N PHE A 88 -5.92 5.79 -5.18
CA PHE A 88 -4.75 5.17 -5.81
C PHE A 88 -5.05 4.66 -7.22
N ALA A 89 -6.20 4.02 -7.44
CA ALA A 89 -6.61 3.57 -8.77
C ALA A 89 -6.77 4.75 -9.74
N ALA A 90 -7.39 5.85 -9.30
CA ALA A 90 -7.54 7.05 -10.10
C ALA A 90 -6.18 7.69 -10.44
N VAL A 91 -5.26 7.77 -9.48
CA VAL A 91 -3.90 8.29 -9.67
C VAL A 91 -3.11 7.43 -10.64
N ILE A 92 -3.19 6.09 -10.52
CA ILE A 92 -2.53 5.17 -11.45
C ILE A 92 -3.09 5.36 -12.87
N ALA A 93 -4.40 5.45 -13.03
CA ALA A 93 -5.01 5.74 -14.32
C ALA A 93 -4.52 7.08 -14.89
N LEU A 94 -4.43 8.11 -14.06
CA LEU A 94 -3.95 9.44 -14.45
C LEU A 94 -2.47 9.41 -14.87
N TYR A 95 -1.65 8.64 -14.15
CA TYR A 95 -0.24 8.42 -14.46
C TYR A 95 -0.07 7.77 -15.84
N LEU A 96 -0.85 6.72 -16.11
CA LEU A 96 -0.78 6.00 -17.38
C LEU A 96 -1.32 6.82 -18.57
N LEU A 97 -2.27 7.73 -18.34
CA LEU A 97 -2.92 8.51 -19.39
C LEU A 97 -2.23 9.85 -19.70
N ILE A 98 -1.79 10.58 -18.66
CA ILE A 98 -1.34 11.98 -18.78
C ILE A 98 0.09 12.16 -18.24
N GLY A 99 0.62 11.16 -17.54
CA GLY A 99 2.00 11.16 -17.04
C GLY A 99 2.15 11.54 -15.57
N PRO A 100 3.40 11.63 -15.08
CA PRO A 100 3.72 11.66 -13.66
C PRO A 100 3.33 12.96 -12.93
N LEU A 101 3.44 14.11 -13.59
CA LEU A 101 3.14 15.42 -12.98
C LEU A 101 1.69 15.54 -12.50
N PRO A 102 0.67 15.37 -13.36
CA PRO A 102 -0.72 15.50 -12.93
C PRO A 102 -1.12 14.36 -11.98
N ALA A 103 -0.54 13.16 -12.13
CA ALA A 103 -0.77 12.05 -11.20
C ALA A 103 -0.23 12.33 -9.80
N GLY A 104 1.00 12.84 -9.71
CA GLY A 104 1.61 13.26 -8.45
C GLY A 104 0.82 14.38 -7.78
N PHE A 105 0.36 15.37 -8.56
CA PHE A 105 -0.52 16.42 -8.03
C PHE A 105 -1.82 15.85 -7.48
N ALA A 106 -2.52 15.02 -8.26
CA ALA A 106 -3.77 14.40 -7.86
C ALA A 106 -3.63 13.50 -6.62
N LEU A 107 -2.49 12.81 -6.47
CA LEU A 107 -2.20 11.98 -5.30
C LEU A 107 -2.10 12.82 -4.02
N VAL A 108 -1.30 13.89 -4.05
CA VAL A 108 -1.11 14.75 -2.87
C VAL A 108 -2.40 15.52 -2.58
N PHE A 109 -3.01 16.14 -3.59
CA PHE A 109 -4.26 16.90 -3.47
C PHE A 109 -5.41 16.02 -2.97
N GLY A 110 -5.63 14.87 -3.63
CA GLY A 110 -6.67 13.92 -3.27
C GLY A 110 -6.44 13.29 -1.90
N GLY A 111 -5.18 13.03 -1.53
CA GLY A 111 -4.81 12.54 -0.20
C GLY A 111 -5.15 13.56 0.89
N LEU A 112 -4.82 14.83 0.68
CA LEU A 112 -5.17 15.92 1.61
C LEU A 112 -6.70 16.07 1.75
N LEU A 113 -7.45 15.95 0.66
CA LEU A 113 -8.92 15.96 0.70
C LEU A 113 -9.48 14.76 1.48
N LEU A 114 -8.92 13.56 1.30
CA LEU A 114 -9.34 12.37 2.05
C LEU A 114 -9.05 12.50 3.54
N LEU A 115 -7.96 13.16 3.90
CA LEU A 115 -7.60 13.50 5.28
C LEU A 115 -8.49 14.62 5.87
N GLY A 116 -9.33 15.26 5.05
CA GLY A 116 -10.26 16.29 5.48
C GLY A 116 -9.70 17.71 5.46
N GLU A 117 -8.52 17.93 4.86
CA GLU A 117 -7.98 19.28 4.70
C GLU A 117 -8.84 20.08 3.70
N ARG A 118 -9.21 21.30 4.07
CA ARG A 118 -10.10 22.17 3.27
C ARG A 118 -9.48 23.52 2.96
N ARG A 119 -8.32 23.84 3.53
CA ARG A 119 -7.65 25.11 3.29
C ARG A 119 -7.13 25.14 1.85
N PRO A 120 -7.61 26.05 0.97
CA PRO A 120 -7.23 26.06 -0.44
C PRO A 120 -5.74 26.29 -0.64
N VAL A 121 -5.12 27.09 0.24
CA VAL A 121 -3.67 27.34 0.24
C VAL A 121 -2.89 26.05 0.50
N MET A 122 -3.31 25.21 1.44
CA MET A 122 -2.62 23.93 1.69
C MET A 122 -2.90 22.92 0.57
N LEU A 123 -4.15 22.85 0.11
CA LEU A 123 -4.57 21.93 -0.94
C LEU A 123 -3.79 22.15 -2.25
N ALA A 124 -3.61 23.39 -2.69
CA ALA A 124 -2.84 23.68 -3.91
C ALA A 124 -1.34 23.86 -3.62
N GLY A 125 -1.00 24.52 -2.51
CA GLY A 125 0.38 24.89 -2.19
C GLY A 125 1.27 23.69 -1.90
N MET A 126 0.78 22.69 -1.15
CA MET A 126 1.60 21.52 -0.80
C MET A 126 1.98 20.68 -2.03
N PRO A 127 1.04 20.28 -2.92
CA PRO A 127 1.42 19.60 -4.15
C PRO A 127 2.38 20.41 -5.03
N VAL A 128 2.10 21.71 -5.25
CA VAL A 128 2.95 22.56 -6.10
C VAL A 128 4.36 22.67 -5.52
N LEU A 129 4.47 22.95 -4.22
CA LEU A 129 5.76 23.10 -3.54
C LEU A 129 6.55 21.79 -3.57
N LEU A 130 5.91 20.66 -3.28
CA LEU A 130 6.57 19.36 -3.24
C LEU A 130 7.05 18.92 -4.63
N LEU A 131 6.22 19.10 -5.66
CA LEU A 131 6.60 18.80 -7.05
C LEU A 131 7.72 19.73 -7.55
N THR A 132 7.67 21.01 -7.20
CA THR A 132 8.72 21.97 -7.56
C THR A 132 10.03 21.67 -6.84
N ALA A 133 9.97 21.30 -5.55
CA ALA A 133 11.13 20.91 -4.77
C ALA A 133 11.78 19.64 -5.32
N LEU A 134 10.99 18.63 -5.69
CA LEU A 134 11.47 17.43 -6.36
C LEU A 134 12.16 17.77 -7.69
N TRP A 135 11.55 18.64 -8.50
CA TRP A 135 12.15 19.09 -9.76
C TRP A 135 13.50 19.78 -9.52
N LEU A 136 13.58 20.71 -8.56
CA LEU A 136 14.84 21.38 -8.20
C LEU A 136 15.89 20.38 -7.72
N LEU A 137 15.51 19.46 -6.84
CA LEU A 137 16.40 18.46 -6.29
C LEU A 137 16.98 17.58 -7.40
N PHE A 138 16.12 16.93 -8.18
CA PHE A 138 16.57 16.01 -9.22
C PHE A 138 17.30 16.72 -10.36
N TYR A 139 16.78 17.85 -10.82
CA TYR A 139 17.32 18.51 -12.02
C TYR A 139 18.49 19.45 -11.72
N LYS A 140 18.42 20.24 -10.64
CA LYS A 140 19.44 21.26 -10.33
C LYS A 140 20.50 20.77 -9.36
N VAL A 141 20.13 19.93 -8.38
CA VAL A 141 21.08 19.49 -7.35
C VAL A 141 21.76 18.18 -7.75
N LEU A 142 20.98 17.16 -8.12
CA LEU A 142 21.52 15.85 -8.49
C LEU A 142 21.93 15.76 -9.97
N GLY A 143 21.47 16.69 -10.82
CA GLY A 143 21.79 16.69 -12.25
C GLY A 143 21.26 15.48 -13.00
N THR A 144 20.22 14.81 -12.49
CA THR A 144 19.61 13.67 -13.17
C THR A 144 18.78 14.17 -14.34
N ALA A 145 19.10 13.71 -15.55
CA ALA A 145 18.26 13.92 -16.72
C ALA A 145 17.02 13.02 -16.58
N ILE A 146 15.87 13.61 -16.30
CA ILE A 146 14.59 12.95 -16.55
C ILE A 146 14.44 12.96 -18.08
N VAL A 147 14.67 11.82 -18.72
CA VAL A 147 14.35 11.56 -20.13
C VAL A 147 12.90 11.12 -20.22
#